data_AF-F7T5X5-F1
#
_entry.id   AF-F7T5X5-F1
#
_cell.length_a   1.000
_cell.length_b   1.000
_cell.length_c   1.000
_cell.angle_alpha   90.00
_cell.angle_beta   90.00
_cell.angle_gamma   90.00
#
_symmetry.space_group_name_H-M   'P 1'
#
loop_
_entity.id
_entity.type
_entity.pdbx_description
1 polymer ?
#
loop_
_entity_poly.entity_id
_entity_poly.type
_entity_poly.pdbx_seq_one_letter_code
_entity_poly.pdbx_strand_id
1 'polypeptide(L)' 'MHTTQGKEAEVVILVLGGNPQRPGAKDWAAQSPNLLNVAVSRAKARLYVIGDRAAWGQRPYFRVLDQRLGAGSEGPSR' A
#
# COMPACT_ATOMS: atom_id res chain seq x y z
N MET A 1 -5.75 -5.95 -32.47
CA MET A 1 -5.48 -5.15 -31.26
C MET A 1 -6.53 -5.48 -30.21
N HIS A 2 -6.22 -6.40 -29.28
CA HIS A 2 -7.13 -6.76 -28.18
C HIS A 2 -6.80 -5.90 -26.95
N THR A 3 -7.77 -5.06 -26.61
CA THR A 3 -7.81 -4.21 -25.41
C THR A 3 -7.78 -5.10 -24.16
N THR A 4 -6.77 -4.93 -23.31
CA THR A 4 -6.83 -5.47 -21.94
C THR A 4 -7.32 -4.35 -21.04
N GLN A 5 -8.65 -4.19 -20.92
CA GLN A 5 -9.24 -3.39 -19.84
C GLN A 5 -8.85 -4.02 -18.49
N GLY A 6 -8.69 -3.16 -17.47
CA GLY A 6 -7.99 -3.45 -16.23
C GLY A 6 -8.39 -4.76 -15.55
N LYS A 7 -7.39 -5.59 -15.26
CA LYS A 7 -7.50 -6.74 -14.35
C LYS A 7 -7.64 -6.25 -12.90
N GLU A 8 -8.78 -5.68 -12.57
CA GLU A 8 -9.19 -5.47 -11.18
C GLU A 8 -9.33 -6.83 -10.47
N ALA A 9 -9.16 -6.85 -9.15
CA ALA A 9 -9.21 -8.05 -8.31
C ALA A 9 -10.11 -7.80 -7.09
N GLU A 10 -10.81 -8.85 -6.63
CA GLU A 10 -11.60 -8.80 -5.39
C GLU A 10 -10.74 -8.39 -4.19
N VAL A 11 -9.52 -8.90 -4.13
CA VAL A 11 -8.56 -8.62 -3.08
C VAL A 11 -7.20 -8.27 -3.70
N VAL A 12 -6.59 -7.20 -3.21
CA VAL A 12 -5.20 -6.85 -3.50
C VAL A 12 -4.37 -6.99 -2.23
N ILE A 13 -3.19 -7.59 -2.36
CA ILE A 13 -2.18 -7.65 -1.30
C ILE A 13 -0.98 -6.83 -1.76
N LEU A 14 -0.73 -5.72 -1.10
CA LEU A 14 0.42 -4.85 -1.32
C LEU A 14 1.52 -5.20 -0.32
N VAL A 15 2.62 -5.77 -0.81
CA VAL A 15 3.78 -6.13 0.01
C VAL A 15 4.86 -5.06 -0.14
N LEU A 16 5.15 -4.36 0.95
CA LEU A 16 6.09 -3.25 1.04
C LEU A 16 7.41 -3.70 1.68
N GLY A 17 8.29 -4.28 0.86
CA GLY A 17 9.64 -4.71 1.25
C GLY A 17 10.70 -3.62 1.08
N GLY A 18 11.88 -3.83 1.65
CA GLY A 18 13.03 -2.97 1.40
C GLY A 18 14.13 -3.18 2.44
N ASN A 19 15.39 -3.04 2.01
CA ASN A 19 16.54 -3.22 2.91
C ASN A 19 16.53 -2.13 4.01
N PRO A 20 16.48 -2.49 5.30
CA PRO A 20 16.52 -1.53 6.41
C PRO A 20 17.77 -0.63 6.40
N GLN A 21 18.91 -1.14 5.92
CA GLN A 21 20.18 -0.42 5.84
C GLN A 21 20.28 0.49 4.61
N ARG A 22 19.31 0.43 3.68
CA ARG A 22 19.30 1.23 2.44
C ARG A 22 17.93 1.89 2.24
N PRO A 23 17.66 3.03 2.91
CA PRO A 23 16.35 3.68 2.87
C PRO A 23 15.96 4.20 1.48
N GLY A 24 16.94 4.49 0.62
CA GLY A 24 16.73 5.11 -0.69
C GLY A 24 15.76 4.37 -1.61
N ALA A 25 15.70 3.04 -1.55
CA ALA A 25 14.75 2.27 -2.36
C ALA A 25 13.29 2.53 -1.96
N LYS A 26 13.05 2.61 -0.65
CA LYS A 26 11.74 2.97 -0.12
C LYS A 26 11.45 4.46 -0.39
N ASP A 27 12.48 5.33 -0.41
CA ASP A 27 12.31 6.78 -0.60
C ASP A 27 11.86 7.04 -2.02
N TRP A 28 12.55 6.43 -2.98
CA TRP A 28 12.18 6.39 -4.38
C TRP A 28 10.74 5.90 -4.59
N ALA A 29 10.37 4.77 -3.96
CA ALA A 29 9.01 4.24 -4.06
C ALA A 29 7.94 5.21 -3.53
N ALA A 30 8.30 6.07 -2.58
CA ALA A 30 7.43 7.09 -1.99
C ALA A 30 7.52 8.47 -2.65
N GLN A 31 8.29 8.63 -3.73
CA GLN A 31 8.37 9.92 -4.46
C GLN A 31 7.07 10.29 -5.18
N SER A 32 6.18 9.32 -5.43
CA SER A 32 4.88 9.55 -6.07
C SER A 32 3.81 8.63 -5.50
N PRO A 33 2.52 8.97 -5.64
CA PRO A 33 1.43 8.13 -5.16
C PRO A 33 1.11 6.93 -6.07
N ASN A 34 1.82 6.76 -7.19
CA ASN A 34 1.44 5.81 -8.25
C ASN A 34 1.29 4.37 -7.75
N LEU A 35 2.20 3.88 -6.91
CA LEU A 35 2.12 2.53 -6.34
C LEU A 35 0.84 2.33 -5.52
N LEU A 36 0.50 3.32 -4.68
CA LEU A 36 -0.72 3.28 -3.87
C LEU A 36 -1.97 3.38 -4.74
N ASN A 37 -1.99 4.30 -5.70
CA ASN A 37 -3.11 4.47 -6.62
C ASN A 37 -3.40 3.20 -7.40
N VAL A 38 -2.36 2.51 -7.89
CA VAL A 38 -2.49 1.23 -8.59
C VAL A 38 -3.03 0.14 -7.67
N ALA A 39 -2.56 0.05 -6.43
CA ALA A 39 -3.03 -0.96 -5.48
C ALA A 39 -4.50 -0.72 -5.09
N VAL A 40 -4.86 0.54 -4.82
CA VAL A 40 -6.22 0.94 -4.43
C VAL A 40 -7.20 0.79 -5.58
N SER A 41 -6.87 1.25 -6.80
CA SER A 41 -7.79 1.20 -7.94
C SER A 41 -8.03 -0.21 -8.47
N ARG A 42 -7.12 -1.15 -8.19
CA ARG A 42 -7.28 -2.56 -8.55
C ARG A 42 -8.08 -3.36 -7.53
N ALA A 43 -8.25 -2.86 -6.30
CA ALA A 43 -8.95 -3.57 -5.23
C ALA A 43 -10.46 -3.28 -5.28
N LYS A 44 -11.28 -4.29 -5.55
CA LYS A 44 -12.74 -4.15 -5.55
C LYS A 44 -13.35 -4.22 -4.15
N ALA A 45 -12.85 -5.12 -3.30
CA ALA A 45 -13.41 -5.35 -1.97
C ALA A 45 -12.41 -5.09 -0.84
N ARG A 46 -11.18 -5.60 -0.94
CA ARG A 46 -10.19 -5.49 0.14
C ARG A 46 -8.78 -5.19 -0.36
N LEU A 47 -8.08 -4.32 0.38
CA LEU A 47 -6.65 -4.08 0.22
C LEU A 47 -5.94 -4.43 1.54
N TYR A 48 -5.04 -5.42 1.49
CA TYR A 48 -4.14 -5.74 2.59
C TYR A 48 -2.77 -5.14 2.32
N VAL A 49 -2.17 -4.52 3.33
CA VAL A 49 -0.81 -3.96 3.23
C VAL A 49 0.07 -4.67 4.24
N ILE A 50 1.18 -5.24 3.76
CA ILE A 50 2.15 -5.97 4.58
C ILE A 50 3.50 -5.27 4.47
N GLY A 51 4.06 -4.83 5.58
CA GLY A 51 5.38 -4.19 5.62
C GLY A 51 5.70 -3.58 6.97
N ASP A 52 6.92 -3.07 7.12
CA ASP A 52 7.34 -2.33 8.31
C ASP A 52 6.60 -0.98 8.39
N ARG A 53 5.56 -0.95 9.22
CA ARG A 53 4.68 0.21 9.40
C ARG A 53 5.45 1.46 9.85
N ALA A 54 6.43 1.31 10.73
CA ALA A 54 7.23 2.44 11.22
C ALA A 54 8.15 3.00 10.12
N ALA A 55 8.73 2.13 9.29
CA ALA A 55 9.58 2.56 8.19
C ALA A 55 8.79 3.15 7.02
N TRP A 56 7.55 2.71 6.77
CA TRP A 56 6.73 3.16 5.65
C TRP A 56 5.80 4.32 5.99
N GLY A 57 5.16 4.31 7.16
CA GLY A 57 4.16 5.32 7.55
C GLY A 57 4.71 6.74 7.71
N GLN A 58 6.02 6.91 7.84
CA GLN A 58 6.64 8.24 7.91
C GLN A 58 6.81 8.89 6.54
N ARG A 59 6.71 8.13 5.45
CA ARG A 59 7.02 8.56 4.07
C ARG A 59 5.85 9.30 3.41
N PRO A 60 6.11 10.18 2.42
CA PRO A 60 5.05 10.84 1.66
C PRO A 60 4.07 9.84 1.06
N TYR A 61 2.78 10.20 1.02
CA TYR A 61 1.65 9.36 0.57
C TYR A 61 1.35 8.13 1.45
N PHE A 62 2.38 7.40 1.91
CA PHE A 62 2.25 6.26 2.81
C PHE A 62 1.80 6.66 4.22
N ARG A 63 2.06 7.89 4.66
CA ARG A 63 1.47 8.43 5.90
C ARG A 63 -0.07 8.45 5.86
N VAL A 64 -0.65 8.81 4.72
CA VAL A 64 -2.11 8.82 4.56
C VAL A 64 -2.66 7.40 4.58
N LEU A 65 -1.97 6.47 3.92
CA LEU A 65 -2.30 5.04 3.98
C LEU A 65 -2.25 4.53 5.43
N ASP A 66 -1.19 4.85 6.15
CA ASP A 66 -0.97 4.44 7.54
C ASP A 66 -2.10 4.93 8.49
N GLN A 67 -2.48 6.20 8.37
CA GLN A 67 -3.59 6.78 9.14
C GLN A 67 -4.92 6.07 8.84
N ARG A 68 -5.19 5.74 7.58
CA ARG A 68 -6.43 5.07 7.18
C ARG A 68 -6.48 3.60 7.61
N LEU A 69 -5.35 2.92 7.66
CA LEU A 69 -5.25 1.55 8.20
C LEU A 69 -5.33 1.53 9.73
N GLY A 70 -4.81 2.57 10.40
CA GLY A 70 -4.85 2.71 11.87
C GLY A 70 -6.27 2.83 12.44
N ALA A 71 -7.16 3.57 11.76
CA ALA A 71 -8.53 3.77 12.22
C ALA A 71 -9.43 2.53 12.11
N GLY A 72 -9.01 1.49 11.39
CA GLY A 72 -9.78 0.25 11.19
C GLY A 72 -9.08 -1.03 11.65
N SER A 73 -7.92 -0.94 12.32
CA SER A 73 -7.15 -2.11 12.78
C SER A 73 -7.42 -2.49 14.24
N GLU A 74 -8.25 -1.74 14.97
CA GLU A 74 -8.93 -2.26 16.15
C GLU A 74 -10.05 -3.20 15.69
N GLY A 75 -9.69 -4.45 15.40
CA GLY A 75 -10.69 -5.52 15.27
C GLY A 75 -11.47 -5.65 16.59
N PRO A 76 -12.76 -6.01 16.56
CA PRO A 76 -13.56 -6.12 17.77
C PRO A 76 -12.92 -7.15 18.71
N SER A 77 -12.54 -6.70 19.90
CA SER A 77 -12.15 -7.57 21.01
C SER A 77 -13.28 -8.58 21.23
N ARG A 78 -13.02 -9.84 20.88
CA ARG A 78 -13.79 -11.00 21.32
C ARG A 78 -13.07 -11.66 22.47
#